data_AF-A0A545SU04-F1
#
_entry.id   AF-A0A545SU04-F1
#
_cell.length_a   1.000
_cell.length_b   1.000
_cell.length_c   1.000
_cell.angle_alpha   90.00
_cell.angle_beta   90.00
_cell.angle_gamma   90.00
#
_symmetry.space_group_name_H-M   'P 1'
#
loop_
_entity.id
_entity.type
_entity.pdbx_description
1 polymer ?
#
loop_
_entity_poly.entity_id
_entity_poly.type
_entity_poly.pdbx_seq_one_letter_code
_entity_poly.pdbx_strand_id
1 'polypeptide(L)'
;MGSRKPLSFFTDYSNEAGVGVGVGANLNIPLPTGTRSEEWMLNCANAIGFLLKAGIDALVITIGFDVSKDDPLGDFHVDGAAFTKSGTR
;
A
#
# COMPACT_ATOMS: atom_id res chain seq x y z
N MET A 1 0.23 22.25 -12.64
CA MET A 1 1.04 21.06 -12.32
C MET A 1 0.20 19.84 -12.66
N GLY A 2 0.53 19.09 -13.71
CA GLY A 2 -0.25 17.91 -14.10
C GLY A 2 0.01 16.78 -13.12
N SER A 3 -1.04 16.21 -12.53
CA SER A 3 -0.89 14.96 -11.76
C SER A 3 -0.32 13.90 -12.70
N ARG A 4 0.79 13.27 -12.30
CA ARG A 4 1.28 12.09 -13.00
C ARG A 4 0.22 11.00 -12.86
N LYS A 5 0.01 10.26 -13.94
CA LYS A 5 -0.91 9.13 -13.95
C LYS A 5 -0.20 7.92 -13.33
N PRO A 6 -0.86 7.14 -12.47
CA PRO A 6 -0.27 5.96 -11.86
C PRO A 6 0.13 4.92 -12.93
N LEU A 7 1.16 4.11 -12.65
CA LEU A 7 1.73 3.17 -13.63
C LEU A 7 0.77 2.03 -14.02
N SER A 8 -0.21 1.68 -13.19
CA SER A 8 -1.20 0.63 -13.45
C SER A 8 -2.51 1.21 -13.97
N PHE A 9 -2.69 1.15 -15.29
CA PHE A 9 -3.88 1.66 -15.97
C PHE A 9 -5.07 0.68 -16.03
N PHE A 10 -4.81 -0.61 -15.81
CA PHE A 10 -5.78 -1.68 -16.05
C PHE A 10 -5.97 -2.59 -14.84
N THR A 11 -5.25 -2.34 -13.75
CA THR A 11 -5.18 -3.18 -12.54
C THR A 11 -5.07 -2.29 -11.30
N ASP A 12 -5.14 -2.88 -10.11
CA ASP A 12 -4.97 -2.24 -8.80
C ASP A 12 -6.19 -1.43 -8.30
N TYR A 13 -7.35 -1.62 -8.92
CA TYR A 13 -8.59 -1.02 -8.44
C TYR A 13 -9.04 -1.68 -7.13
N SER A 14 -9.64 -0.89 -6.22
CA SER A 14 -10.06 -1.36 -4.89
C SER A 14 -11.17 -2.41 -4.91
N ASN A 15 -11.90 -2.55 -6.02
CA ASN A 15 -12.96 -3.56 -6.19
C ASN A 15 -12.43 -4.91 -6.70
N GLU A 16 -11.13 -5.01 -7.02
CA GLU A 16 -10.50 -6.27 -7.40
C GLU A 16 -10.27 -7.14 -6.16
N ALA A 17 -11.22 -8.03 -5.87
CA ALA A 17 -11.19 -8.88 -4.68
C ALA A 17 -10.73 -10.33 -4.95
N GLY A 18 -10.22 -10.62 -6.16
CA GLY A 18 -9.92 -11.97 -6.62
C GLY A 18 -11.08 -12.63 -7.38
N VAL A 19 -10.86 -13.85 -7.88
CA VAL A 19 -11.80 -14.57 -8.76
C VAL A 19 -11.98 -16.02 -8.28
N GLY A 20 -13.20 -16.54 -8.38
CA GLY A 20 -13.51 -17.92 -8.01
C GLY A 20 -13.17 -18.21 -6.55
N VAL A 21 -12.34 -19.22 -6.31
CA VAL A 21 -11.86 -19.58 -4.96
C VAL A 21 -10.98 -18.52 -4.32
N GLY A 22 -10.44 -17.58 -5.11
CA GLY A 22 -9.60 -16.47 -4.64
C GLY A 22 -10.38 -15.22 -4.21
N VAL A 23 -11.73 -15.23 -4.28
CA VAL A 23 -12.53 -14.09 -3.81
C VAL A 23 -12.29 -13.86 -2.32
N GLY A 24 -11.92 -12.63 -1.96
CA GLY A 24 -11.55 -12.24 -0.59
C GLY A 24 -10.08 -12.46 -0.25
N ALA A 25 -9.27 -12.99 -1.18
CA ALA A 25 -7.83 -13.20 -1.00
C ALA A 25 -6.97 -12.08 -1.63
N ASN A 26 -7.56 -11.18 -2.42
CA ASN A 26 -6.89 -9.99 -2.95
C ASN A 26 -7.41 -8.72 -2.26
N LEU A 27 -6.50 -7.84 -1.86
CA LEU A 27 -6.83 -6.53 -1.30
C LEU A 27 -5.91 -5.47 -1.93
N ASN A 28 -6.49 -4.63 -2.78
CA ASN A 28 -5.84 -3.42 -3.29
C ASN A 28 -6.26 -2.22 -2.45
N ILE A 29 -5.29 -1.43 -1.97
CA ILE A 29 -5.53 -0.19 -1.24
C ILE A 29 -4.93 0.98 -2.04
N PRO A 30 -5.61 1.47 -3.10
CA PRO A 30 -5.14 2.62 -3.84
C PRO A 30 -5.21 3.87 -2.96
N LEU A 31 -4.12 4.64 -2.92
CA LEU A 31 -4.00 5.86 -2.13
C LEU A 31 -3.86 7.09 -3.05
N PRO A 32 -4.40 8.25 -2.66
CA PRO A 32 -4.33 9.45 -3.47
C PRO A 32 -2.90 10.01 -3.59
N THR A 33 -2.62 10.69 -4.69
CA THR A 33 -1.42 11.55 -4.82
C THR A 33 -1.35 12.52 -3.64
N GLY A 34 -0.16 12.67 -3.07
CA GLY A 34 0.10 13.54 -1.92
C GLY A 34 -0.13 12.87 -0.55
N THR A 35 -0.45 11.57 -0.52
CA THR A 35 -0.58 10.81 0.73
C THR A 35 0.64 11.00 1.64
N ARG A 36 0.37 11.23 2.93
CA ARG A 36 1.36 11.53 3.97
C ARG A 36 1.51 10.36 4.94
N SER A 37 2.55 10.41 5.77
CA SER A 37 2.90 9.39 6.76
C SER A 37 1.71 8.85 7.58
N GLU A 38 0.81 9.71 8.06
CA GLU A 38 -0.33 9.27 8.90
C GLU A 38 -1.34 8.41 8.12
N GLU A 39 -1.73 8.87 6.93
CA GLU A 39 -2.66 8.16 6.05
C GLU A 39 -2.04 6.86 5.53
N TRP A 40 -0.75 6.89 5.18
CA TRP A 40 -0.01 5.70 4.76
C TRP A 40 0.03 4.65 5.89
N MET A 41 0.38 5.06 7.11
CA MET A 41 0.43 4.17 8.28
C MET A 41 -0.95 3.60 8.65
N LEU A 42 -2.02 4.38 8.52
CA LEU A 42 -3.39 3.90 8.72
C LEU A 42 -3.71 2.75 7.75
N ASN A 43 -3.32 2.90 6.48
CA ASN A 43 -3.57 1.88 5.48
C ASN A 43 -2.66 0.65 5.61
N CYS A 44 -1.42 0.81 6.09
CA CYS A 44 -0.61 -0.32 6.54
C CYS A 44 -1.33 -1.12 7.64
N ALA A 45 -1.95 -0.45 8.61
CA ALA A 45 -2.72 -1.13 9.66
C ALA A 45 -3.94 -1.87 9.10
N ASN A 46 -4.62 -1.31 8.09
CA ASN A 46 -5.71 -1.98 7.39
C ASN A 46 -5.23 -3.26 6.68
N ALA A 47 -4.08 -3.19 5.99
CA ALA A 47 -3.47 -4.34 5.33
C ALA A 47 -3.07 -5.44 6.35
N ILE A 48 -2.46 -5.06 7.48
CA ILE A 48 -2.14 -6.00 8.56
C ILE A 48 -3.42 -6.67 9.10
N GLY A 49 -4.50 -5.90 9.32
CA GLY A 49 -5.78 -6.45 9.76
C GLY A 49 -6.40 -7.45 8.78
N PHE A 50 -6.16 -7.28 7.47
CA PHE A 50 -6.53 -8.25 6.45
C PHE A 50 -5.68 -9.53 6.55
N LEU A 51 -4.35 -9.39 6.63
CA LEU A 51 -3.42 -10.53 6.73
C LEU A 51 -3.67 -11.38 7.98
N LEU A 52 -3.95 -10.76 9.13
CA LEU A 52 -4.24 -11.47 10.37
C LEU A 52 -5.51 -12.34 10.28
N LYS A 53 -6.47 -11.97 9.43
CA LYS A 53 -7.69 -12.77 9.20
C LYS A 53 -7.45 -13.92 8.21
N ALA A 54 -6.42 -13.83 7.38
CA ALA A 54 -6.13 -14.82 6.34
C ALA A 54 -5.49 -16.11 6.88
N GLY A 55 -4.97 -16.13 8.11
CA GLY A 55 -4.41 -17.33 8.73
C GLY A 55 -3.15 -17.86 8.03
N ILE A 56 -2.26 -16.96 7.62
CA ILE A 56 -1.04 -17.30 6.88
C ILE A 56 0.06 -17.87 7.78
N ASP A 57 0.81 -18.85 7.28
CA ASP A 57 1.98 -19.44 7.98
C ASP A 57 3.28 -18.68 7.72
N ALA A 58 3.36 -17.95 6.61
CA ALA A 58 4.51 -17.19 6.19
C ALA A 58 4.07 -15.92 5.42
N LEU A 59 4.91 -14.89 5.47
CA LEU A 59 4.68 -13.60 4.82
C LEU A 59 5.87 -13.22 3.94
N VAL A 60 5.59 -12.82 2.70
CA VAL A 60 6.55 -12.17 1.81
C VAL A 60 6.21 -10.69 1.74
N ILE A 61 7.18 -9.82 2.01
CA ILE A 61 7.01 -8.37 1.93
C ILE A 61 7.87 -7.84 0.77
N THR A 62 7.23 -7.33 -0.27
CA THR A 62 7.90 -6.55 -1.32
C THR A 62 8.06 -5.11 -0.83
N ILE A 63 9.29 -4.65 -0.64
CA ILE A 63 9.56 -3.32 -0.07
C ILE A 63 10.02 -2.36 -1.17
N GLY A 64 9.23 -1.30 -1.38
CA GLY A 64 9.60 -0.12 -2.17
C GLY A 64 9.75 1.10 -1.26
N PHE A 65 10.71 1.98 -1.57
CA PHE A 65 10.95 3.23 -0.85
C PHE A 65 10.51 4.46 -1.65
N ASP A 66 9.87 4.26 -2.80
CA ASP A 66 9.39 5.27 -3.74
C ASP A 66 8.20 6.10 -3.22
N VAL A 67 7.60 5.70 -2.09
CA VAL A 67 6.64 6.51 -1.34
C VAL A 67 7.29 7.60 -0.48
N SER A 68 8.62 7.58 -0.38
CA SER A 68 9.40 8.56 0.39
C SER A 68 9.16 9.97 -0.14
N LYS A 69 9.05 10.94 0.79
CA LYS A 69 9.02 12.37 0.46
C LYS A 69 10.28 12.86 -0.29
N ASP A 70 11.36 12.08 -0.24
CA ASP A 70 12.64 12.38 -0.87
C ASP A 70 12.81 11.65 -2.22
N ASP A 71 11.82 10.88 -2.66
CA ASP A 71 11.84 10.24 -3.99
C ASP A 71 11.52 11.26 -5.10
N PRO A 72 12.37 11.40 -6.14
CA PRO A 72 12.16 12.40 -7.21
C PRO A 72 11.10 12.01 -8.25
N LEU A 73 10.64 10.75 -8.23
CA LEU A 73 9.64 10.18 -9.14
C LEU A 73 8.29 9.96 -8.44
N GLY A 74 8.31 9.78 -7.12
CA GLY A 74 7.17 9.50 -6.28
C GLY A 74 6.20 10.67 -6.11
N ASP A 75 4.94 10.33 -5.91
CA ASP A 75 3.83 11.27 -5.71
C ASP A 75 3.40 11.35 -4.24
N PHE A 76 4.15 10.73 -3.31
CA PHE A 76 3.82 10.58 -1.89
C PHE A 76 4.79 11.37 -1.01
N HIS A 77 4.41 11.59 0.25
CA HIS A 77 5.17 12.38 1.21
C HIS A 77 5.37 11.63 2.54
N VAL A 78 5.85 10.38 2.47
CA VAL A 78 6.14 9.55 3.64
C VAL A 78 7.54 9.86 4.17
N ASP A 79 7.66 10.07 5.48
CA ASP A 79 8.95 10.34 6.12
C ASP A 79 9.67 9.07 6.64
N GLY A 80 10.94 9.22 7.00
CA GLY A 80 11.79 8.16 7.55
C GLY A 80 11.24 7.51 8.83
N ALA A 81 10.55 8.28 9.68
CA ALA A 81 10.00 7.76 10.93
C ALA A 81 8.83 6.82 10.66
N ALA A 82 8.04 7.08 9.62
CA ALA A 82 6.96 6.19 9.18
C ALA A 82 7.49 4.83 8.69
N PHE A 83 8.56 4.80 7.90
CA PHE A 83 9.19 3.52 7.49
C PHE A 83 9.62 2.70 8.71
N THR A 84 10.31 3.34 9.67
CA THR A 84 10.72 2.66 10.91
C THR A 84 9.53 2.11 11.67
N LYS A 85 8.47 2.92 11.83
CA LYS A 85 7.25 2.54 12.54
C LYS A 85 6.47 1.42 11.84
N SER A 86 6.53 1.34 10.51
CA SER A 86 5.90 0.26 9.74
C SER A 86 6.58 -1.09 9.97
N GLY A 87 7.90 -1.12 10.20
CA GLY A 87 8.66 -2.35 10.45
C GLY A 87 8.53 -2.93 11.86
N THR A 88 7.92 -2.19 12.81
CA THR A 88 7.78 -2.61 14.21
C THR A 88 6.33 -2.95 14.59
N ARG A 89 5.44 -3.10 13.60
CA ARG A 89 4.04 -3.48 13.78
C ARG A 89 3.81 -4.88 13.24
#